data_AF-A0A0F9SMR8-F1
#
_entry.id   AF-A0A0F9SMR8-F1
#
_cell.length_a   1.000
_cell.length_b   1.000
_cell.length_c   1.000
_cell.angle_alpha   90.00
_cell.angle_beta   90.00
_cell.angle_gamma   90.00
#
_symmetry.space_group_name_H-M   'P 1'
#
loop_
_entity.id
_entity.type
_entity.pdbx_description
1 polymer ?
#
loop_
_entity_poly.entity_id
_entity_poly.type
_entity_poly.pdbx_seq_one_letter_code
_entity_poly.pdbx_strand_id
1 'polypeptide(L)'
;MTPKERVCAALEGRPVDRFPTGVLYHHLYVELALAELTDEPPWRVYALPYLEPDEYLELYRKIVERAPFDILEPLPGSQPREVRQRQEFVTKDGRPFRHDTHSDQWFPLDEPTKSGHVYDGSMNEGQQIFDRRDIDEKIKIVRAEDVSRDGQLDQLEAAVAEFGGDHFILRDGPSGALGLCTAYFGMINTMAMLIEQPDLIDYMIAKSLEQAIETLRRIAAAGVDGVYSWETMGTGELISPAHYERFCLPYRQALVDEAHRLGLKVIVAFYGDVMDRLDLIVATGADALQAECAMKGYTNNMHKIAETIGDRMTLFANIDPYWYLEKASDEHLATEIRRQVEAGRKARGFILSPASPITPGTSLARVQKFIKLCHEIGTPG
;
A
#
# COMPACT_ATOMS: atom_id res chain seq x y z
N MET A 1 -23.71 1.11 -9.45
CA MET A 1 -23.13 1.39 -8.11
C MET A 1 -21.95 2.34 -8.29
N THR A 2 -21.73 3.25 -7.36
CA THR A 2 -20.47 4.03 -7.33
C THR A 2 -19.28 3.09 -7.08
N PRO A 3 -18.05 3.48 -7.45
CA PRO A 3 -16.85 2.75 -7.06
C PRO A 3 -16.79 2.40 -5.57
N LYS A 4 -17.08 3.36 -4.69
CA LYS A 4 -17.10 3.17 -3.24
C LYS A 4 -18.15 2.16 -2.78
N GLU A 5 -19.38 2.29 -3.27
CA GLU A 5 -20.46 1.34 -2.94
C GLU A 5 -20.09 -0.10 -3.32
N ARG A 6 -19.42 -0.26 -4.47
CA ARG A 6 -18.96 -1.55 -5.00
C ARG A 6 -17.87 -2.16 -4.13
N VAL A 7 -16.86 -1.37 -3.74
CA VAL A 7 -15.77 -1.85 -2.87
C VAL A 7 -16.32 -2.22 -1.49
N CYS A 8 -17.13 -1.36 -0.86
CA CYS A 8 -17.74 -1.67 0.43
C CYS A 8 -18.62 -2.92 0.35
N ALA A 9 -19.42 -3.08 -0.71
CA ALA A 9 -20.23 -4.28 -0.91
C ALA A 9 -19.37 -5.54 -1.04
N ALA A 10 -18.28 -5.50 -1.81
CA ALA A 10 -17.36 -6.63 -1.94
C ALA A 10 -16.65 -6.97 -0.61
N LEU A 11 -16.27 -5.96 0.18
CA LEU A 11 -15.67 -6.16 1.51
C LEU A 11 -16.65 -6.77 2.52
N GLU A 12 -17.95 -6.53 2.35
CA GLU A 12 -19.03 -7.00 3.23
C GLU A 12 -19.73 -8.27 2.71
N GLY A 13 -19.32 -8.79 1.55
CA GLY A 13 -19.96 -9.95 0.91
C GLY A 13 -21.36 -9.70 0.38
N ARG A 14 -21.69 -8.43 0.09
CA ARG A 14 -22.95 -8.05 -0.56
C ARG A 14 -22.80 -8.16 -2.09
N PRO A 15 -23.91 -8.36 -2.82
CA PRO A 15 -23.90 -8.37 -4.28
C PRO A 15 -23.33 -7.07 -4.86
N VAL A 16 -22.59 -7.20 -5.97
CA VAL A 16 -22.02 -6.10 -6.76
C VAL A 16 -22.50 -6.19 -8.21
N ASP A 17 -22.50 -5.07 -8.94
CA ASP A 17 -22.79 -5.03 -10.37
C ASP A 17 -21.64 -5.59 -11.23
N ARG A 18 -20.41 -5.43 -10.73
CA ARG A 18 -19.17 -6.08 -11.16
C ARG A 18 -18.19 -6.12 -9.99
N PHE A 19 -17.18 -6.98 -10.02
CA PHE A 19 -16.09 -6.93 -9.05
C PHE A 19 -15.35 -5.59 -9.14
N PRO A 20 -14.99 -4.96 -8.02
CA PRO A 20 -14.12 -3.79 -8.02
C PRO A 20 -12.75 -4.13 -8.62
N THR A 21 -12.12 -3.15 -9.24
CA THR A 21 -10.73 -3.21 -9.71
C THR A 21 -9.91 -2.21 -8.92
N GLY A 22 -8.79 -2.63 -8.36
CA GLY A 22 -7.87 -1.76 -7.63
C GLY A 22 -6.44 -2.22 -7.75
N VAL A 23 -5.53 -1.44 -7.20
CA VAL A 23 -4.11 -1.80 -7.09
C VAL A 23 -3.57 -1.21 -5.80
N LEU A 24 -2.92 -2.04 -4.99
CA LEU A 24 -2.15 -1.56 -3.84
C LEU A 24 -0.83 -0.98 -4.35
N TYR A 25 -0.30 0.04 -3.66
CA TYR A 25 0.86 0.82 -4.10
C TYR A 25 0.67 1.48 -5.46
N HIS A 26 -0.55 1.95 -5.74
CA HIS A 26 -0.83 2.72 -6.96
C HIS A 26 0.08 3.94 -7.07
N HIS A 27 0.48 4.53 -5.96
CA HIS A 27 1.39 5.67 -5.93
C HIS A 27 2.73 5.38 -6.65
N LEU A 28 3.28 4.16 -6.54
CA LEU A 28 4.52 3.79 -7.24
C LEU A 28 4.33 3.79 -8.76
N TYR A 29 3.17 3.35 -9.24
CA TYR A 29 2.82 3.43 -10.66
C TYR A 29 2.71 4.89 -11.10
N VAL A 30 2.05 5.73 -10.31
CA VAL A 30 1.93 7.16 -10.62
C VAL A 30 3.30 7.83 -10.67
N GLU A 31 4.23 7.51 -9.77
CA GLU A 31 5.58 8.07 -9.80
C GLU A 31 6.31 7.77 -11.12
N LEU A 32 6.19 6.54 -11.61
CA LEU A 32 6.87 6.06 -12.81
C LEU A 32 6.16 6.50 -14.10
N ALA A 33 4.84 6.65 -14.07
CA ALA A 33 4.00 6.94 -15.23
C ALA A 33 3.40 8.36 -15.22
N LEU A 34 3.86 9.27 -14.34
CA LEU A 34 3.25 10.58 -14.13
C LEU A 34 3.06 11.34 -15.46
N ALA A 35 4.08 11.34 -16.31
CA ALA A 35 4.04 12.04 -17.58
C ALA A 35 2.93 11.50 -18.51
N GLU A 36 2.78 10.18 -18.60
CA GLU A 36 1.67 9.56 -19.36
C GLU A 36 0.30 9.82 -18.71
N LEU A 37 0.24 9.92 -17.38
CA LEU A 37 -0.99 10.13 -16.62
C LEU A 37 -1.48 11.59 -16.60
N THR A 38 -0.60 12.56 -16.82
CA THR A 38 -0.93 13.98 -16.57
C THR A 38 -0.56 14.94 -17.71
N ASP A 39 0.17 14.48 -18.73
CA ASP A 39 0.85 15.29 -19.76
C ASP A 39 1.89 16.28 -19.19
N GLU A 40 2.24 16.15 -17.91
CA GLU A 40 3.32 16.93 -17.30
C GLU A 40 4.69 16.36 -17.69
N PRO A 41 5.75 17.19 -17.67
CA PRO A 41 7.10 16.67 -17.84
C PRO A 41 7.48 15.68 -16.70
N PRO A 42 8.31 14.65 -16.97
CA PRO A 42 8.63 13.61 -15.98
C PRO A 42 9.15 14.12 -14.63
N TRP A 43 9.92 15.20 -14.63
CA TRP A 43 10.48 15.80 -13.40
C TRP A 43 9.39 16.28 -12.42
N ARG A 44 8.15 16.47 -12.89
CA ARG A 44 7.05 16.95 -12.07
C ARG A 44 6.72 16.03 -10.90
N VAL A 45 7.12 14.76 -10.98
CA VAL A 45 6.98 13.78 -9.89
C VAL A 45 7.66 14.24 -8.60
N TYR A 46 8.82 14.90 -8.72
CA TYR A 46 9.57 15.39 -7.58
C TYR A 46 8.96 16.65 -6.95
N ALA A 47 8.00 17.30 -7.64
CA ALA A 47 7.26 18.44 -7.12
C ALA A 47 6.04 18.01 -6.30
N LEU A 48 5.49 16.81 -6.54
CA LEU A 48 4.23 16.35 -5.95
C LEU A 48 4.14 16.55 -4.42
N PRO A 49 5.15 16.19 -3.61
CA PRO A 49 5.07 16.37 -2.15
C PRO A 49 5.00 17.84 -1.70
N TYR A 50 5.37 18.77 -2.58
CA TYR A 50 5.47 20.20 -2.26
C TYR A 50 4.34 21.05 -2.87
N LEU A 51 3.48 20.46 -3.70
CA LEU A 51 2.37 21.20 -4.31
C LEU A 51 1.35 21.61 -3.26
N GLU A 52 0.75 22.78 -3.44
CA GLU A 52 -0.44 23.14 -2.67
C GLU A 52 -1.63 22.26 -3.07
N PRO A 53 -2.62 22.05 -2.18
CA PRO A 53 -3.70 21.09 -2.39
C PRO A 53 -4.45 21.26 -3.71
N ASP A 54 -4.74 22.49 -4.14
CA ASP A 54 -5.48 22.75 -5.38
C ASP A 54 -4.71 22.29 -6.63
N GLU A 55 -3.41 22.59 -6.68
CA GLU A 55 -2.53 22.18 -7.78
C GLU A 55 -2.30 20.66 -7.78
N TYR A 56 -2.18 20.06 -6.60
CA TYR A 56 -2.17 18.61 -6.44
C TYR A 56 -3.45 17.97 -6.99
N LEU A 57 -4.62 18.50 -6.65
CA LEU A 57 -5.92 17.99 -7.12
C LEU A 57 -6.07 18.09 -8.64
N GLU A 58 -5.54 19.15 -9.27
CA GLU A 58 -5.53 19.26 -10.73
C GLU A 58 -4.79 18.10 -11.41
N LEU A 59 -3.64 17.70 -10.86
CA LEU A 59 -2.90 16.54 -11.36
C LEU A 59 -3.61 15.23 -11.02
N TYR A 60 -4.12 15.11 -9.78
CA TYR A 60 -4.76 13.89 -9.32
C TYR A 60 -6.05 13.58 -10.10
N ARG A 61 -6.83 14.61 -10.49
CA ARG A 61 -7.98 14.46 -11.39
C ARG A 61 -7.60 13.78 -12.71
N LYS A 62 -6.51 14.21 -13.35
CA LYS A 62 -6.03 13.60 -14.60
C LYS A 62 -5.65 12.13 -14.39
N ILE A 63 -4.99 11.82 -13.27
CA ILE A 63 -4.61 10.43 -12.91
C ILE A 63 -5.86 9.56 -12.78
N VAL A 64 -6.86 10.01 -12.00
CA VAL A 64 -8.11 9.26 -11.78
C VAL A 64 -8.89 9.09 -13.10
N GLU A 65 -8.94 10.11 -13.94
CA GLU A 65 -9.61 10.04 -15.26
C GLU A 65 -8.94 9.02 -16.20
N ARG A 66 -7.60 8.99 -16.23
CA ARG A 66 -6.85 8.12 -17.15
C ARG A 66 -6.69 6.69 -16.67
N ALA A 67 -6.66 6.47 -15.35
CA ALA A 67 -6.58 5.16 -14.71
C ALA A 67 -7.73 5.00 -13.68
N PRO A 68 -8.98 4.80 -14.15
CA PRO A 68 -10.17 4.84 -13.31
C PRO A 68 -10.38 3.54 -12.52
N PHE A 69 -9.50 3.31 -11.53
CA PHE A 69 -9.66 2.24 -10.55
C PHE A 69 -10.79 2.55 -9.57
N ASP A 70 -11.43 1.51 -9.04
CA ASP A 70 -12.50 1.69 -8.04
C ASP A 70 -11.95 2.06 -6.65
N ILE A 71 -10.70 1.66 -6.39
CA ILE A 71 -9.93 1.99 -5.20
C ILE A 71 -8.91 3.05 -5.60
N LEU A 72 -8.97 4.20 -4.93
CA LEU A 72 -8.00 5.27 -5.11
C LEU A 72 -7.04 5.31 -3.94
N GLU A 73 -5.77 5.51 -4.25
CA GLU A 73 -4.72 5.79 -3.28
C GLU A 73 -4.14 7.16 -3.61
N PRO A 74 -4.57 8.23 -2.92
CA PRO A 74 -3.94 9.54 -3.02
C PRO A 74 -2.44 9.42 -2.72
N LEU A 75 -1.62 10.21 -3.41
CA LEU A 75 -0.17 10.08 -3.37
C LEU A 75 0.37 10.33 -1.96
N PRO A 76 1.47 9.67 -1.59
CA PRO A 76 2.00 9.76 -0.25
C PRO A 76 2.58 11.14 0.05
N GLY A 77 2.14 11.70 1.19
CA GLY A 77 2.90 12.62 2.03
C GLY A 77 3.13 13.99 1.44
N SER A 78 2.26 14.93 1.80
CA SER A 78 2.58 16.35 1.63
C SER A 78 3.68 16.73 2.62
N GLN A 79 4.63 17.56 2.20
CA GLN A 79 5.58 18.20 3.11
C GLN A 79 4.84 19.20 4.01
N PRO A 80 5.35 19.56 5.20
CA PRO A 80 4.74 20.58 6.04
C PRO A 80 4.50 21.89 5.27
N ARG A 81 3.41 22.62 5.58
CA ARG A 81 3.03 23.89 4.91
C ARG A 81 4.18 24.88 4.80
N GLU A 82 4.93 25.06 5.89
CA GLU A 82 6.09 25.95 5.92
C GLU A 82 7.17 25.54 4.89
N VAL A 83 7.38 24.22 4.73
CA VAL A 83 8.30 23.69 3.73
C VAL A 83 7.76 23.90 2.32
N ARG A 84 6.46 23.74 2.07
CA ARG A 84 5.88 23.94 0.73
C ARG A 84 5.92 25.39 0.28
N GLN A 85 5.54 26.32 1.17
CA GLN A 85 5.46 27.76 0.88
C GLN A 85 6.79 28.40 0.51
N ARG A 86 7.91 27.77 0.86
CA ARG A 86 9.26 28.26 0.54
C ARG A 86 9.89 27.57 -0.67
N GLN A 87 9.17 26.70 -1.38
CA GLN A 87 9.67 26.06 -2.59
C GLN A 87 9.32 26.87 -3.83
N GLU A 88 10.31 27.05 -4.70
CA GLU A 88 10.11 27.55 -6.06
C GLU A 88 10.53 26.48 -7.07
N PHE A 89 9.69 26.24 -8.08
CA PHE A 89 9.99 25.36 -9.20
C PHE A 89 10.33 26.20 -10.42
N VAL A 90 11.58 26.14 -10.87
CA VAL A 90 12.13 27.08 -11.86
C VAL A 90 12.88 26.35 -12.96
N THR A 91 12.71 26.78 -14.20
CA THR A 91 13.52 26.30 -15.32
C THR A 91 14.69 27.25 -15.55
N LYS A 92 15.92 26.76 -15.41
CA LYS A 92 17.16 27.51 -15.66
C LYS A 92 17.96 26.82 -16.75
N ASP A 93 18.31 27.56 -17.80
CA ASP A 93 19.06 27.05 -18.96
C ASP A 93 18.44 25.78 -19.58
N GLY A 94 17.10 25.70 -19.59
CA GLY A 94 16.34 24.57 -20.11
C GLY A 94 16.25 23.36 -19.17
N ARG A 95 16.80 23.44 -17.95
CA ARG A 95 16.77 22.39 -16.93
C ARG A 95 15.86 22.76 -15.75
N PRO A 96 15.06 21.82 -15.21
CA PRO A 96 14.18 22.05 -14.08
C PRO A 96 14.93 21.99 -12.75
N PHE A 97 14.64 22.92 -11.84
CA PHE A 97 15.16 22.97 -10.49
C PHE A 97 14.06 23.24 -9.48
N ARG A 98 14.23 22.69 -8.27
CA ARG A 98 13.55 23.16 -7.05
C ARG A 98 14.53 24.04 -6.27
N HIS A 99 14.10 25.24 -5.88
CA HIS A 99 14.83 26.15 -5.02
C HIS A 99 14.12 26.26 -3.67
N ASP A 100 14.84 25.96 -2.59
CA ASP A 100 14.36 26.26 -1.24
C ASP A 100 14.80 27.69 -0.88
N THR A 101 13.85 28.62 -0.91
CA THR A 101 14.10 30.06 -0.71
C THR A 101 14.60 30.40 0.69
N HIS A 102 14.43 29.51 1.67
CA HIS A 102 14.93 29.73 3.03
C HIS A 102 16.40 29.35 3.18
N SER A 103 16.80 28.21 2.62
CA SER A 103 18.20 27.74 2.70
C SER A 103 19.08 28.19 1.53
N ASP A 104 18.47 28.80 0.51
CA ASP A 104 19.08 29.15 -0.78
C ASP A 104 19.70 27.94 -1.50
N GLN A 105 19.15 26.75 -1.27
CA GLN A 105 19.62 25.52 -1.90
C GLN A 105 18.84 25.20 -3.17
N TRP A 106 19.58 24.78 -4.19
CA TRP A 106 19.06 24.43 -5.50
C TRP A 106 19.21 22.93 -5.73
N PHE A 107 18.12 22.28 -6.16
CA PHE A 107 18.03 20.85 -6.38
C PHE A 107 17.64 20.60 -7.84
N PRO A 108 18.49 19.96 -8.68
CA PRO A 108 18.10 19.57 -10.03
C PRO A 108 16.99 18.52 -9.98
N LEU A 109 16.00 18.63 -10.87
CA LEU A 109 14.86 17.70 -10.94
C LEU A 109 14.89 16.80 -12.19
N ASP A 110 15.85 17.01 -13.08
CA ASP A 110 16.08 16.21 -14.29
C ASP A 110 17.08 15.07 -14.10
N GLU A 111 17.53 14.85 -12.86
CA GLU A 111 18.45 13.78 -12.49
C GLU A 111 17.65 12.67 -11.78
N PRO A 112 17.25 11.60 -12.49
CA PRO A 112 16.45 10.55 -11.89
C PRO A 112 17.25 9.79 -10.83
N THR A 113 16.53 9.32 -9.82
CA THR A 113 17.06 8.35 -8.85
C THR A 113 17.43 7.04 -9.56
N LYS A 114 18.29 6.23 -8.96
CA LYS A 114 18.69 4.93 -9.54
C LYS A 114 17.50 3.99 -9.67
N SER A 115 16.56 4.05 -8.74
CA SER A 115 15.34 3.26 -8.74
C SER A 115 14.25 3.80 -9.66
N GLY A 116 14.30 5.08 -10.02
CA GLY A 116 13.23 5.78 -10.76
C GLY A 116 12.09 6.30 -9.87
N HIS A 117 12.13 6.05 -8.56
CA HIS A 117 11.17 6.59 -7.59
C HIS A 117 11.54 8.00 -7.12
N VAL A 118 10.66 8.65 -6.36
CA VAL A 118 10.92 10.00 -5.81
C VAL A 118 12.20 10.04 -4.94
N TYR A 119 12.57 8.93 -4.32
CA TYR A 119 13.79 8.79 -3.51
C TYR A 119 14.41 7.38 -3.64
N ASP A 120 15.75 7.29 -3.55
CA ASP A 120 16.45 6.02 -3.39
C ASP A 120 16.59 5.69 -1.89
N GLY A 121 15.82 4.70 -1.42
CA GLY A 121 15.97 4.16 -0.07
C GLY A 121 17.00 3.03 -0.01
N SER A 122 17.68 2.87 1.13
CA SER A 122 18.42 1.65 1.46
C SER A 122 17.80 0.99 2.69
N MET A 123 17.68 -0.33 2.67
CA MET A 123 17.26 -1.07 3.86
C MET A 123 18.37 -1.05 4.91
N ASN A 124 17.99 -0.98 6.19
CA ASN A 124 18.95 -1.15 7.27
C ASN A 124 19.42 -2.62 7.32
N GLU A 125 20.72 -2.85 7.28
CA GLU A 125 21.32 -4.19 7.44
C GLU A 125 21.95 -4.38 8.82
N GLY A 126 22.14 -3.29 9.59
CA GLY A 126 22.84 -3.29 10.86
C GLY A 126 21.92 -3.34 12.09
N GLN A 127 22.46 -3.87 13.19
CA GLN A 127 21.80 -3.83 14.49
C GLN A 127 22.08 -2.51 15.20
N GLN A 128 21.01 -1.79 15.54
CA GLN A 128 21.07 -0.52 16.26
C GLN A 128 20.54 -0.64 17.70
N ILE A 129 19.76 -1.67 17.99
CA ILE A 129 19.14 -1.93 19.30
C ILE A 129 19.76 -3.19 19.90
N PHE A 130 20.19 -3.13 21.15
CA PHE A 130 20.81 -4.25 21.86
C PHE A 130 20.08 -4.62 23.15
N ASP A 131 19.29 -3.70 23.71
CA ASP A 131 18.47 -3.94 24.90
C ASP A 131 17.18 -3.09 24.90
N ARG A 132 16.40 -3.17 25.99
CA ARG A 132 15.14 -2.42 26.14
C ARG A 132 15.34 -0.91 26.24
N ARG A 133 16.48 -0.47 26.78
CA ARG A 133 16.78 0.95 26.91
C ARG A 133 16.99 1.56 25.53
N ASP A 134 17.69 0.86 24.64
CA ASP A 134 17.84 1.30 23.25
C ASP A 134 16.47 1.45 22.55
N ILE A 135 15.53 0.53 22.82
CA ILE A 135 14.15 0.61 22.30
C ILE A 135 13.46 1.88 22.80
N ASP A 136 13.48 2.12 24.12
CA ASP A 136 12.83 3.29 24.72
C ASP A 136 13.49 4.61 24.27
N GLU A 137 14.78 4.60 23.96
CA GLU A 137 15.51 5.76 23.44
C GLU A 137 15.23 6.02 21.96
N LYS A 138 15.14 4.98 21.12
CA LYS A 138 15.02 5.13 19.65
C LYS A 138 13.59 5.17 19.13
N ILE A 139 12.65 4.48 19.79
CA ILE A 139 11.24 4.46 19.39
C ILE A 139 10.50 5.52 20.20
N LYS A 140 10.43 6.73 19.65
CA LYS A 140 9.67 7.82 20.24
C LYS A 140 8.27 7.85 19.66
N ILE A 141 7.27 7.71 20.53
CA ILE A 141 5.87 7.79 20.14
C ILE A 141 5.51 9.23 19.81
N VAL A 142 5.21 9.49 18.54
CA VAL A 142 4.69 10.76 18.05
C VAL A 142 3.17 10.62 17.97
N ARG A 143 2.45 11.47 18.71
CA ARG A 143 0.99 11.43 18.76
C ARG A 143 0.40 11.95 17.45
N ALA A 144 -0.71 11.37 17.03
CA ALA A 144 -1.41 11.75 15.80
C ALA A 144 -1.72 13.26 15.76
N GLU A 145 -2.18 13.80 16.89
CA GLU A 145 -2.56 15.21 17.05
C GLU A 145 -1.41 16.21 16.90
N ASP A 146 -0.17 15.77 17.14
CA ASP A 146 1.02 16.61 17.00
C ASP A 146 1.43 16.73 15.53
N VAL A 147 1.24 15.67 14.74
CA VAL A 147 1.56 15.65 13.31
C VAL A 147 0.51 16.39 12.48
N SER A 148 -0.79 16.25 12.79
CA SER A 148 -1.87 16.81 11.96
C SER A 148 -1.89 18.35 11.87
N ARG A 149 -1.04 19.08 12.59
CA ARG A 149 -1.07 20.56 12.64
C ARG A 149 -0.20 21.24 11.59
N ASP A 150 0.81 20.56 11.06
CA ASP A 150 1.79 21.17 10.15
C ASP A 150 1.36 21.14 8.67
N GLY A 151 0.26 20.43 8.36
CA GLY A 151 -0.35 20.32 7.04
C GLY A 151 0.18 19.19 6.15
N GLN A 152 0.87 18.20 6.72
CA GLN A 152 1.30 16.99 6.00
C GLN A 152 0.14 16.14 5.43
N LEU A 153 -1.10 16.38 5.91
CA LEU A 153 -2.31 15.69 5.43
C LEU A 153 -3.10 16.51 4.40
N ASP A 154 -2.75 17.77 4.13
CA ASP A 154 -3.60 18.69 3.35
C ASP A 154 -3.98 18.13 1.96
N GLN A 155 -3.02 17.54 1.24
CA GLN A 155 -3.26 16.92 -0.06
C GLN A 155 -4.18 15.69 0.03
N LEU A 156 -4.04 14.90 1.09
CA LEU A 156 -4.90 13.73 1.34
C LEU A 156 -6.31 14.16 1.70
N GLU A 157 -6.46 15.13 2.60
CA GLU A 157 -7.75 15.70 3.01
C GLU A 157 -8.48 16.31 1.81
N ALA A 158 -7.76 17.03 0.94
CA ALA A 158 -8.30 17.57 -0.30
C ALA A 158 -8.78 16.45 -1.25
N ALA A 159 -8.00 15.38 -1.43
CA ALA A 159 -8.40 14.23 -2.25
C ALA A 159 -9.61 13.49 -1.66
N VAL A 160 -9.66 13.31 -0.34
CA VAL A 160 -10.82 12.70 0.35
C VAL A 160 -12.06 13.57 0.17
N ALA A 161 -11.94 14.89 0.29
CA ALA A 161 -13.04 15.82 0.09
C ALA A 161 -13.60 15.79 -1.34
N GLU A 162 -12.74 15.67 -2.35
CA GLU A 162 -13.18 15.64 -3.76
C GLU A 162 -13.71 14.26 -4.19
N PHE A 163 -13.01 13.17 -3.82
CA PHE A 163 -13.29 11.83 -4.37
C PHE A 163 -13.97 10.88 -3.39
N GLY A 164 -13.87 11.10 -2.07
CA GLY A 164 -14.32 10.15 -1.04
C GLY A 164 -15.84 9.95 -0.97
N GLY A 165 -16.63 10.76 -1.67
CA GLY A 165 -18.06 10.52 -1.85
C GLY A 165 -18.39 9.43 -2.88
N ASP A 166 -17.51 9.23 -3.87
CA ASP A 166 -17.75 8.34 -5.02
C ASP A 166 -16.76 7.15 -5.07
N HIS A 167 -15.51 7.35 -4.64
CA HIS A 167 -14.43 6.36 -4.67
C HIS A 167 -14.04 5.87 -3.28
N PHE A 168 -13.58 4.62 -3.20
CA PHE A 168 -13.03 4.06 -1.97
C PHE A 168 -11.59 4.56 -1.80
N ILE A 169 -11.32 5.32 -0.75
CA ILE A 169 -9.99 5.89 -0.50
C ILE A 169 -9.19 4.97 0.42
N LEU A 170 -8.07 4.45 -0.10
CA LEU A 170 -7.16 3.57 0.60
C LEU A 170 -5.81 4.24 0.84
N ARG A 171 -5.16 3.96 1.97
CA ARG A 171 -3.79 4.42 2.25
C ARG A 171 -2.89 3.31 2.77
N ASP A 172 -1.59 3.48 2.55
CA ASP A 172 -0.59 2.65 3.23
C ASP A 172 -0.68 2.85 4.74
N GLY A 173 -0.84 1.74 5.45
CA GLY A 173 -0.90 1.67 6.91
C GLY A 173 0.41 1.18 7.51
N PRO A 174 0.47 1.00 8.84
CA PRO A 174 1.64 0.44 9.49
C PRO A 174 1.96 -0.97 8.96
N SER A 175 3.24 -1.24 8.71
CA SER A 175 3.74 -2.55 8.27
C SER A 175 3.53 -3.65 9.33
N GLY A 176 3.80 -4.89 8.92
CA GLY A 176 3.87 -6.05 9.80
C GLY A 176 4.91 -5.93 10.91
N ALA A 177 4.65 -6.62 12.03
CA ALA A 177 5.43 -6.53 13.28
C ALA A 177 6.93 -6.73 13.07
N LEU A 178 7.30 -7.77 12.31
CA LEU A 178 8.70 -8.09 12.06
C LEU A 178 9.35 -7.16 11.03
N GLY A 179 8.59 -6.61 10.09
CA GLY A 179 9.08 -5.55 9.20
C GLY A 179 9.49 -4.28 9.95
N LEU A 180 8.77 -3.94 11.03
CA LEU A 180 9.19 -2.83 11.91
C LEU A 180 10.47 -3.16 12.69
N CYS A 181 10.68 -4.44 13.03
CA CYS A 181 11.91 -4.89 13.68
C CYS A 181 13.14 -4.75 12.76
N THR A 182 13.00 -5.06 11.46
CA THR A 182 14.13 -4.99 10.51
C THR A 182 14.65 -3.56 10.33
N ALA A 183 13.81 -2.54 10.51
CA ALA A 183 14.25 -1.15 10.45
C ALA A 183 15.35 -0.82 11.48
N TYR A 184 15.42 -1.55 12.60
CA TYR A 184 16.38 -1.29 13.69
C TYR A 184 17.40 -2.40 13.88
N PHE A 185 17.03 -3.67 13.66
CA PHE A 185 17.96 -4.79 13.79
C PHE A 185 18.63 -5.15 12.45
N GLY A 186 18.03 -4.80 11.32
CA GLY A 186 18.31 -5.43 10.04
C GLY A 186 17.69 -6.82 9.93
N MET A 187 17.50 -7.28 8.69
CA MET A 187 16.78 -8.55 8.42
C MET A 187 17.44 -9.75 9.09
N ILE A 188 18.75 -9.95 8.88
CA ILE A 188 19.48 -11.13 9.38
C ILE A 188 19.44 -11.20 10.91
N ASN A 189 19.70 -10.08 11.60
CA ASN A 189 19.68 -10.07 13.06
C ASN A 189 18.26 -10.25 13.60
N THR A 190 17.24 -9.70 12.94
CA THR A 190 15.84 -9.94 13.32
C THR A 190 15.56 -11.44 13.36
N MET A 191 15.97 -12.19 12.33
CA MET A 191 15.76 -13.64 12.27
C MET A 191 16.48 -14.40 13.38
N ALA A 192 17.74 -14.06 13.68
CA ALA A 192 18.48 -14.68 14.79
C ALA A 192 17.84 -14.38 16.15
N MET A 193 17.41 -13.12 16.36
CA MET A 193 16.81 -12.67 17.61
C MET A 193 15.45 -13.28 17.92
N LEU A 194 14.69 -13.76 16.92
CA LEU A 194 13.48 -14.55 17.17
C LEU A 194 13.75 -15.77 18.06
N ILE A 195 14.98 -16.31 18.02
CA ILE A 195 15.41 -17.49 18.78
C ILE A 195 16.23 -17.07 20.01
N GLU A 196 17.21 -16.19 19.82
CA GLU A 196 18.19 -15.86 20.85
C GLU A 196 17.67 -14.85 21.88
N GLN A 197 16.80 -13.92 21.46
CA GLN A 197 16.32 -12.81 22.29
C GLN A 197 14.82 -12.52 22.07
N PRO A 198 13.93 -13.54 22.17
CA PRO A 198 12.53 -13.39 21.80
C PRO A 198 11.78 -12.37 22.68
N ASP A 199 12.16 -12.23 23.96
CA ASP A 199 11.54 -11.26 24.87
C ASP A 199 11.88 -9.80 24.53
N LEU A 200 13.00 -9.57 23.82
CA LEU A 200 13.38 -8.25 23.31
C LEU A 200 12.58 -7.93 22.05
N ILE A 201 12.37 -8.92 21.17
CA ILE A 201 11.47 -8.80 20.01
C ILE A 201 10.04 -8.50 20.47
N ASP A 202 9.50 -9.25 21.45
CA ASP A 202 8.17 -9.00 22.00
C ASP A 202 8.02 -7.57 22.53
N TYR A 203 9.03 -7.07 23.26
CA TYR A 203 9.03 -5.70 23.77
C TYR A 203 9.09 -4.66 22.66
N MET A 204 9.91 -4.89 21.63
CA MET A 204 10.00 -4.00 20.48
C MET A 204 8.67 -3.93 19.72
N ILE A 205 8.05 -5.08 19.44
CA ILE A 205 6.76 -5.17 18.74
C ILE A 205 5.68 -4.41 19.53
N ALA A 206 5.63 -4.57 20.85
CA ALA A 206 4.70 -3.84 21.70
C ALA A 206 4.90 -2.31 21.62
N LYS A 207 6.16 -1.85 21.65
CA LYS A 207 6.49 -0.42 21.50
C LYS A 207 6.19 0.11 20.10
N SER A 208 6.47 -0.67 19.06
CA SER A 208 6.14 -0.33 17.69
C SER A 208 4.63 -0.27 17.45
N LEU A 209 3.84 -1.12 18.13
CA LEU A 209 2.38 -1.07 18.09
C LEU A 209 1.83 0.25 18.63
N GLU A 210 2.39 0.78 19.72
CA GLU A 210 2.00 2.09 20.26
C GLU A 210 2.12 3.18 19.17
N GLN A 211 3.22 3.19 18.41
CA GLN A 211 3.41 4.14 17.31
C GLN A 211 2.51 3.83 16.11
N ALA A 212 2.31 2.56 15.78
CA ALA A 212 1.44 2.13 14.68
C ALA A 212 -0.01 2.61 14.90
N ILE A 213 -0.49 2.52 16.14
CA ILE A 213 -1.81 3.04 16.54
C ILE A 213 -1.93 4.54 16.32
N GLU A 214 -0.91 5.33 16.70
CA GLU A 214 -0.91 6.78 16.43
C GLU A 214 -0.89 7.09 14.92
N THR A 215 -0.16 6.30 14.13
CA THR A 215 -0.19 6.41 12.67
C THR A 215 -1.58 6.12 12.10
N LEU A 216 -2.26 5.09 12.59
CA LEU A 216 -3.64 4.80 12.18
C LEU A 216 -4.61 5.93 12.54
N ARG A 217 -4.50 6.48 13.75
CA ARG A 217 -5.32 7.62 14.20
C ARG A 217 -5.14 8.84 13.29
N ARG A 218 -3.89 9.12 12.91
CA ARG A 218 -3.56 10.20 11.96
C ARG A 218 -4.19 9.97 10.59
N ILE A 219 -4.08 8.75 10.05
CA ILE A 219 -4.65 8.39 8.75
C ILE A 219 -6.18 8.45 8.79
N ALA A 220 -6.80 7.92 9.85
CA ALA A 220 -8.25 7.96 10.04
C ALA A 220 -8.79 9.39 10.12
N ALA A 221 -8.05 10.30 10.77
CA ALA A 221 -8.44 11.71 10.87
C ALA A 221 -8.56 12.41 9.50
N ALA A 222 -7.86 11.93 8.47
CA ALA A 222 -7.97 12.47 7.12
C ALA A 222 -9.24 11.99 6.36
N GLY A 223 -10.01 11.05 6.94
CA GLY A 223 -11.29 10.60 6.38
C GLY A 223 -11.19 9.51 5.30
N VAL A 224 -10.10 8.74 5.29
CA VAL A 224 -9.96 7.60 4.36
C VAL A 224 -10.89 6.45 4.74
N ASP A 225 -11.19 5.56 3.80
CA ASP A 225 -12.09 4.42 4.01
C ASP A 225 -11.39 3.18 4.57
N GLY A 226 -10.09 3.06 4.33
CA GLY A 226 -9.31 1.95 4.83
C GLY A 226 -7.82 2.12 4.68
N VAL A 227 -7.11 1.12 5.19
CA VAL A 227 -5.67 0.98 5.05
C VAL A 227 -5.31 -0.39 4.50
N TYR A 228 -4.21 -0.47 3.76
CA TYR A 228 -3.54 -1.75 3.57
C TYR A 228 -2.30 -1.83 4.45
N SER A 229 -2.02 -3.02 4.97
CA SER A 229 -0.88 -3.29 5.84
C SER A 229 -0.11 -4.48 5.29
N TRP A 230 1.09 -4.21 4.83
CA TRP A 230 1.93 -5.16 4.13
C TRP A 230 2.81 -5.99 5.08
N GLU A 231 3.09 -7.22 4.68
CA GLU A 231 3.89 -8.21 5.41
C GLU A 231 4.89 -8.87 4.47
N THR A 232 6.17 -8.77 4.80
CA THR A 232 7.29 -9.37 4.05
C THR A 232 8.08 -10.36 4.87
N MET A 233 7.97 -10.34 6.20
CA MET A 233 8.76 -11.16 7.13
C MET A 233 7.92 -12.27 7.77
N GLY A 234 6.62 -12.02 7.92
CA GLY A 234 5.62 -12.95 8.46
C GLY A 234 5.15 -14.02 7.47
N THR A 235 6.02 -14.52 6.59
CA THR A 235 5.69 -15.42 5.48
C THR A 235 6.27 -16.84 5.67
N GLY A 236 5.75 -17.82 4.94
CA GLY A 236 6.03 -19.26 5.05
C GLY A 236 7.49 -19.65 4.81
N GLU A 237 8.15 -18.94 3.92
CA GLU A 237 9.55 -19.17 3.57
C GLU A 237 10.54 -18.57 4.57
N LEU A 238 10.09 -17.67 5.46
CA LEU A 238 10.95 -16.99 6.42
C LEU A 238 10.76 -17.51 7.85
N ILE A 239 9.52 -17.64 8.33
CA ILE A 239 9.24 -18.02 9.71
C ILE A 239 8.24 -19.17 9.80
N SER A 240 8.29 -19.95 10.87
CA SER A 240 7.29 -20.99 11.13
C SER A 240 5.93 -20.41 11.51
N PRO A 241 4.81 -21.16 11.37
CA PRO A 241 3.51 -20.76 11.89
C PRO A 241 3.52 -20.40 13.38
N ALA A 242 4.31 -21.12 14.20
CA ALA A 242 4.43 -20.83 15.63
C ALA A 242 5.11 -19.47 15.91
N HIS A 243 6.10 -19.07 15.09
CA HIS A 243 6.67 -17.73 15.17
C HIS A 243 5.67 -16.67 14.71
N TYR A 244 4.91 -16.92 13.63
CA TYR A 244 3.86 -16.00 13.19
C TYR A 244 2.79 -15.81 14.28
N GLU A 245 2.33 -16.90 14.88
CA GLU A 245 1.34 -16.90 15.97
C GLU A 245 1.85 -16.12 17.20
N ARG A 246 3.13 -16.22 17.55
CA ARG A 246 3.71 -15.47 18.68
C ARG A 246 3.91 -14.00 18.35
N PHE A 247 4.61 -13.69 17.26
CA PHE A 247 5.16 -12.36 17.02
C PHE A 247 4.31 -11.49 16.09
N CYS A 248 3.62 -12.08 15.12
CA CYS A 248 2.88 -11.33 14.11
C CYS A 248 1.39 -11.21 14.44
N LEU A 249 0.76 -12.30 14.86
CA LEU A 249 -0.70 -12.36 15.02
C LEU A 249 -1.24 -11.40 16.09
N PRO A 250 -0.69 -11.32 17.33
CA PRO A 250 -1.25 -10.45 18.36
C PRO A 250 -1.11 -8.96 18.00
N TYR A 251 0.02 -8.58 17.41
CA TYR A 251 0.24 -7.25 16.86
C TYR A 251 -0.81 -6.92 15.80
N ARG A 252 -1.05 -7.86 14.87
CA ARG A 252 -1.99 -7.66 13.77
C ARG A 252 -3.44 -7.54 14.26
N GLN A 253 -3.85 -8.38 15.20
CA GLN A 253 -5.18 -8.29 15.83
C GLN A 253 -5.39 -6.93 16.49
N ALA A 254 -4.43 -6.48 17.31
CA ALA A 254 -4.54 -5.17 17.97
C ALA A 254 -4.58 -4.01 16.96
N LEU A 255 -3.82 -4.10 15.88
CA LEU A 255 -3.83 -3.10 14.80
C LEU A 255 -5.18 -3.08 14.06
N VAL A 256 -5.74 -4.24 13.74
CA VAL A 256 -7.05 -4.38 13.08
C VAL A 256 -8.16 -3.89 13.99
N ASP A 257 -8.16 -4.27 15.27
CA ASP A 257 -9.16 -3.86 16.25
C ASP A 257 -9.20 -2.33 16.39
N GLU A 258 -8.03 -1.67 16.46
CA GLU A 258 -7.97 -0.20 16.49
C GLU A 258 -8.45 0.42 15.18
N ALA A 259 -8.05 -0.12 14.03
CA ALA A 259 -8.51 0.37 12.72
C ALA A 259 -10.04 0.29 12.60
N HIS A 260 -10.65 -0.84 13.00
CA HIS A 260 -12.10 -1.01 13.03
C HIS A 260 -12.77 -0.05 14.01
N ARG A 261 -12.19 0.20 15.18
CA ARG A 261 -12.68 1.20 16.15
C ARG A 261 -12.68 2.62 15.57
N LEU A 262 -11.73 2.91 14.68
CA LEU A 262 -11.63 4.18 13.94
C LEU A 262 -12.52 4.22 12.69
N GLY A 263 -13.28 3.15 12.39
CA GLY A 263 -14.16 3.06 11.23
C GLY A 263 -13.46 2.71 9.92
N LEU A 264 -12.20 2.28 9.97
CA LEU A 264 -11.41 1.92 8.79
C LEU A 264 -11.58 0.45 8.44
N LYS A 265 -11.51 0.14 7.14
CA LYS A 265 -11.29 -1.22 6.63
C LYS A 265 -9.80 -1.57 6.61
N VAL A 266 -9.46 -2.84 6.77
CA VAL A 266 -8.06 -3.31 6.73
C VAL A 266 -7.86 -4.39 5.68
N ILE A 267 -6.95 -4.14 4.74
CA ILE A 267 -6.44 -5.14 3.80
C ILE A 267 -5.06 -5.59 4.25
N VAL A 268 -4.86 -6.89 4.47
CA VAL A 268 -3.52 -7.43 4.74
C VAL A 268 -2.92 -7.95 3.44
N ALA A 269 -1.73 -7.46 3.11
CA ALA A 269 -1.01 -7.81 1.89
C ALA A 269 0.25 -8.59 2.23
N PHE A 270 0.43 -9.79 1.69
CA PHE A 270 1.58 -10.65 1.96
C PHE A 270 2.46 -10.80 0.73
N TYR A 271 3.76 -10.51 0.90
CA TYR A 271 4.80 -10.63 -0.11
C TYR A 271 5.69 -11.87 0.14
N GLY A 272 5.05 -13.04 0.17
CA GLY A 272 5.66 -14.34 0.43
C GLY A 272 4.63 -15.47 0.36
N ASP A 273 5.03 -16.67 0.79
CA ASP A 273 4.12 -17.80 0.94
C ASP A 273 3.20 -17.59 2.14
N VAL A 274 1.91 -17.89 1.97
CA VAL A 274 0.89 -17.82 3.03
C VAL A 274 0.15 -19.13 3.26
N MET A 275 0.44 -20.17 2.47
CA MET A 275 -0.38 -21.37 2.40
C MET A 275 -0.41 -22.18 3.71
N ASP A 276 0.62 -22.06 4.55
CA ASP A 276 0.74 -22.74 5.84
C ASP A 276 0.03 -22.03 7.01
N ARG A 277 -0.47 -20.80 6.80
CA ARG A 277 -0.97 -19.92 7.88
C ARG A 277 -2.25 -19.18 7.55
N LEU A 278 -3.01 -19.62 6.55
CA LEU A 278 -4.26 -18.97 6.14
C LEU A 278 -5.25 -18.81 7.30
N ASP A 279 -5.39 -19.79 8.18
CA ASP A 279 -6.25 -19.67 9.36
C ASP A 279 -5.74 -18.64 10.37
N LEU A 280 -4.42 -18.49 10.53
CA LEU A 280 -3.82 -17.44 11.36
C LEU A 280 -4.04 -16.06 10.73
N ILE A 281 -3.97 -15.95 9.39
CA ILE A 281 -4.30 -14.71 8.67
C ILE A 281 -5.77 -14.35 8.87
N VAL A 282 -6.68 -15.31 8.79
CA VAL A 282 -8.11 -15.06 9.08
C VAL A 282 -8.31 -14.63 10.53
N ALA A 283 -7.58 -15.24 11.48
CA ALA A 283 -7.65 -14.89 12.89
C ALA A 283 -7.23 -13.44 13.20
N THR A 284 -6.58 -12.74 12.25
CA THR A 284 -6.27 -11.31 12.39
C THR A 284 -7.50 -10.41 12.43
N GLY A 285 -8.64 -10.88 11.89
CA GLY A 285 -9.87 -10.10 11.77
C GLY A 285 -9.90 -9.11 10.59
N ALA A 286 -8.87 -9.06 9.75
CA ALA A 286 -8.81 -8.12 8.62
C ALA A 286 -9.95 -8.35 7.60
N ASP A 287 -10.34 -7.28 6.89
CA ASP A 287 -11.45 -7.32 5.94
C ASP A 287 -11.06 -7.97 4.60
N ALA A 288 -9.78 -7.94 4.23
CA ALA A 288 -9.35 -8.56 2.98
C ALA A 288 -7.91 -9.06 3.01
N LEU A 289 -7.63 -10.05 2.15
CA LEU A 289 -6.32 -10.62 1.93
C LEU A 289 -5.89 -10.39 0.49
N GLN A 290 -4.68 -9.83 0.32
CA GLN A 290 -3.92 -9.93 -0.92
C GLN A 290 -2.70 -10.83 -0.68
N ALA A 291 -2.53 -11.84 -1.52
CA ALA A 291 -1.36 -12.70 -1.51
C ALA A 291 -0.51 -12.44 -2.75
N GLU A 292 0.80 -12.56 -2.64
CA GLU A 292 1.70 -12.43 -3.80
C GLU A 292 1.42 -13.51 -4.86
N CYS A 293 1.78 -13.23 -6.10
CA CYS A 293 1.79 -14.21 -7.18
C CYS A 293 3.00 -15.16 -7.04
N ALA A 294 2.94 -16.30 -7.73
CA ALA A 294 3.94 -17.36 -7.64
C ALA A 294 5.23 -17.02 -8.41
N MET A 295 6.07 -16.13 -7.87
CA MET A 295 7.33 -15.68 -8.51
C MET A 295 8.61 -16.20 -7.83
N LYS A 296 8.54 -16.67 -6.59
CA LYS A 296 9.72 -16.97 -5.74
C LYS A 296 9.86 -18.45 -5.35
N GLY A 297 9.31 -19.36 -6.14
CA GLY A 297 9.44 -20.81 -5.92
C GLY A 297 8.39 -21.45 -4.98
N TYR A 298 7.43 -20.68 -4.47
CA TYR A 298 6.19 -21.17 -3.84
C TYR A 298 4.97 -20.86 -4.71
N THR A 299 3.80 -21.35 -4.29
CA THR A 299 2.54 -21.10 -5.00
C THR A 299 1.42 -20.76 -4.02
N ASN A 300 1.00 -19.49 -4.04
CA ASN A 300 -0.22 -19.02 -3.40
C ASN A 300 -1.42 -19.41 -4.26
N ASN A 301 -2.00 -20.59 -4.00
CA ASN A 301 -3.11 -21.12 -4.79
C ASN A 301 -4.42 -20.40 -4.44
N MET A 302 -4.86 -19.50 -5.32
CA MET A 302 -6.04 -18.66 -5.10
C MET A 302 -7.34 -19.41 -4.86
N HIS A 303 -7.55 -20.58 -5.48
CA HIS A 303 -8.75 -21.39 -5.21
C HIS A 303 -8.71 -21.92 -3.77
N LYS A 304 -7.55 -22.42 -3.35
CA LYS A 304 -7.38 -22.95 -1.99
C LYS A 304 -7.44 -21.83 -0.94
N ILE A 305 -6.88 -20.65 -1.26
CA ILE A 305 -6.99 -19.46 -0.41
C ILE A 305 -8.46 -19.08 -0.25
N ALA A 306 -9.20 -18.90 -1.35
CA ALA A 306 -10.62 -18.55 -1.31
C ALA A 306 -11.46 -19.56 -0.51
N GLU A 307 -11.24 -20.86 -0.72
CA GLU A 307 -11.91 -21.93 0.05
C GLU A 307 -11.57 -21.88 1.54
N THR A 308 -10.32 -21.56 1.89
CA THR A 308 -9.87 -21.57 3.29
C THR A 308 -10.38 -20.33 4.01
N ILE A 309 -10.26 -19.13 3.42
CA ILE A 309 -10.75 -17.90 4.06
C ILE A 309 -12.29 -17.88 4.11
N GLY A 310 -12.96 -18.44 3.10
CA GLY A 310 -14.41 -18.53 3.02
C GLY A 310 -15.10 -17.16 3.10
N ASP A 311 -16.16 -17.07 3.90
CA ASP A 311 -16.93 -15.85 4.17
C ASP A 311 -16.26 -14.88 5.16
N ARG A 312 -15.08 -15.24 5.68
CA ARG A 312 -14.39 -14.50 6.75
C ARG A 312 -13.51 -13.37 6.23
N MET A 313 -13.11 -13.40 4.95
CA MET A 313 -12.31 -12.34 4.31
C MET A 313 -12.66 -12.17 2.83
N THR A 314 -12.51 -10.95 2.32
CA THR A 314 -12.55 -10.67 0.89
C THR A 314 -11.19 -10.97 0.26
N LEU A 315 -11.17 -11.51 -0.94
CA LEU A 315 -9.92 -11.87 -1.62
C LEU A 315 -9.56 -10.84 -2.70
N PHE A 316 -8.33 -10.36 -2.69
CA PHE A 316 -7.76 -9.62 -3.81
C PHE A 316 -7.13 -10.62 -4.78
N ALA A 317 -7.35 -10.42 -6.08
CA ALA A 317 -6.66 -11.20 -7.11
C ALA A 317 -5.14 -10.98 -6.99
N ASN A 318 -4.38 -11.99 -7.41
CA ASN A 318 -2.93 -11.94 -7.46
C ASN A 318 -2.42 -12.06 -8.89
N ILE A 319 -2.92 -11.22 -9.79
CA ILE A 319 -2.48 -11.23 -11.20
C ILE A 319 -1.01 -10.82 -11.25
N ASP A 320 -0.15 -11.63 -11.87
CA ASP A 320 1.28 -11.33 -12.01
C ASP A 320 1.46 -10.02 -12.81
N PRO A 321 2.08 -8.98 -12.19
CA PRO A 321 2.19 -7.68 -12.81
C PRO A 321 3.16 -7.68 -14.01
N TYR A 322 4.10 -8.62 -14.07
CA TYR A 322 5.07 -8.70 -15.15
C TYR A 322 4.59 -9.64 -16.26
N TRP A 323 4.33 -10.91 -15.93
CA TRP A 323 4.05 -11.91 -16.96
C TRP A 323 2.67 -11.75 -17.58
N TYR A 324 1.65 -11.40 -16.80
CA TYR A 324 0.27 -11.23 -17.30
C TYR A 324 -0.07 -9.79 -17.61
N LEU A 325 0.22 -8.86 -16.69
CA LEU A 325 -0.12 -7.46 -16.94
C LEU A 325 0.83 -6.82 -17.96
N GLU A 326 2.15 -6.86 -17.78
CA GLU A 326 3.07 -6.18 -18.72
C GLU A 326 3.26 -6.94 -20.05
N LYS A 327 3.55 -8.25 -20.01
CA LYS A 327 4.07 -8.99 -21.18
C LYS A 327 3.03 -9.77 -21.98
N ALA A 328 1.94 -10.23 -21.37
CA ALA A 328 1.03 -11.14 -22.05
C ALA A 328 0.18 -10.47 -23.14
N SER A 329 -0.35 -11.28 -24.06
CA SER A 329 -1.42 -10.83 -24.96
C SER A 329 -2.71 -10.52 -24.19
N ASP A 330 -3.61 -9.76 -24.80
CA ASP A 330 -4.95 -9.51 -24.24
C ASP A 330 -5.72 -10.80 -23.94
N GLU A 331 -5.56 -11.83 -24.78
CA GLU A 331 -6.22 -13.13 -24.62
C GLU A 331 -5.70 -13.89 -23.40
N HIS A 332 -4.38 -13.89 -23.20
CA HIS A 332 -3.75 -14.53 -22.04
C HIS A 332 -4.08 -13.79 -20.75
N LEU A 333 -4.07 -12.45 -20.76
CA LEU A 333 -4.52 -11.65 -19.62
C LEU A 333 -6.00 -11.91 -19.30
N ALA A 334 -6.88 -11.94 -20.30
CA ALA A 334 -8.30 -12.25 -20.11
C ALA A 334 -8.51 -13.66 -19.54
N THR A 335 -7.71 -14.64 -19.98
CA THR A 335 -7.75 -16.02 -19.45
C THR A 335 -7.35 -16.06 -17.98
N GLU A 336 -6.30 -15.34 -17.60
CA GLU A 336 -5.89 -15.23 -16.21
C GLU A 336 -6.94 -14.53 -15.34
N ILE A 337 -7.53 -13.43 -15.82
CA ILE A 337 -8.62 -12.74 -15.12
C ILE A 337 -9.80 -13.70 -14.89
N ARG A 338 -10.22 -14.50 -15.88
CA ARG A 338 -11.30 -15.50 -15.70
C ARG A 338 -10.95 -16.54 -14.64
N ARG A 339 -9.71 -17.05 -14.65
CA ARG A 339 -9.24 -18.03 -13.67
C ARG A 339 -9.28 -17.47 -12.25
N GLN A 340 -8.90 -16.21 -12.08
CA GLN A 340 -8.90 -15.49 -10.80
C GLN A 340 -10.33 -15.19 -10.33
N VAL A 341 -11.22 -14.77 -11.23
CA VAL A 341 -12.65 -14.57 -10.95
C VAL A 341 -13.30 -15.86 -10.45
N GLU A 342 -13.02 -17.00 -11.08
CA GLU A 342 -13.58 -18.28 -10.65
C GLU A 342 -13.12 -18.68 -9.24
N ALA A 343 -11.85 -18.43 -8.89
CA ALA A 343 -11.36 -18.62 -7.54
C ALA A 343 -12.06 -17.68 -6.54
N GLY A 344 -12.13 -16.39 -6.89
CA GLY A 344 -12.67 -15.32 -6.06
C GLY A 344 -14.13 -15.52 -5.64
N ARG A 345 -14.93 -16.20 -6.46
CA ARG A 345 -16.33 -16.53 -6.16
C ARG A 345 -16.53 -17.39 -4.92
N LYS A 346 -15.49 -18.07 -4.44
CA LYS A 346 -15.57 -18.91 -3.22
C LYS A 346 -15.25 -18.14 -1.93
N ALA A 347 -14.72 -16.92 -2.02
CA ALA A 347 -14.48 -16.04 -0.88
C ALA A 347 -15.71 -15.18 -0.57
N ARG A 348 -15.71 -14.46 0.55
CA ARG A 348 -16.76 -13.49 0.92
C ARG A 348 -17.08 -12.53 -0.22
N GLY A 349 -16.03 -12.02 -0.85
CA GLY A 349 -16.08 -11.16 -2.01
C GLY A 349 -14.75 -11.17 -2.71
N PHE A 350 -14.68 -10.47 -3.85
CA PHE A 350 -13.49 -10.48 -4.69
C PHE A 350 -13.19 -9.09 -5.27
N ILE A 351 -11.90 -8.75 -5.31
CA ILE A 351 -11.39 -7.50 -5.89
C ILE A 351 -10.30 -7.85 -6.90
N LEU A 352 -10.44 -7.37 -8.14
CA LEU A 352 -9.46 -7.59 -9.20
C LEU A 352 -8.28 -6.64 -9.01
N SER A 353 -7.08 -7.21 -8.90
CA SER A 353 -5.84 -6.48 -8.67
C SER A 353 -4.64 -7.24 -9.22
N PRO A 354 -3.57 -6.53 -9.61
CA PRO A 354 -2.23 -7.11 -9.65
C PRO A 354 -1.81 -7.61 -8.26
N ALA A 355 -0.88 -8.57 -8.19
CA ALA A 355 -0.38 -9.14 -6.92
C ALA A 355 0.63 -8.24 -6.19
N SER A 356 1.28 -7.36 -6.94
CA SER A 356 2.35 -6.45 -6.52
C SER A 356 2.20 -5.15 -7.31
N PRO A 357 2.97 -4.08 -7.01
CA PRO A 357 2.87 -2.82 -7.74
C PRO A 357 3.02 -3.03 -9.26
N ILE A 358 2.33 -2.20 -10.04
CA ILE A 358 2.44 -2.22 -11.51
C ILE A 358 3.90 -1.97 -11.89
N THR A 359 4.42 -2.79 -12.79
CA THR A 359 5.82 -2.72 -13.19
C THR A 359 6.14 -1.45 -13.96
N PRO A 360 7.38 -0.92 -13.87
CA PRO A 360 7.78 0.28 -14.59
C PRO A 360 7.61 0.21 -16.12
N GLY A 361 7.65 -1.01 -16.69
CA GLY A 361 7.49 -1.22 -18.13
C GLY A 361 6.04 -1.22 -18.62
N THR A 362 5.04 -1.10 -17.73
CA THR A 362 3.63 -1.14 -18.10
C THR A 362 3.12 0.25 -18.49
N SER A 363 2.80 0.43 -19.78
CA SER A 363 2.25 1.70 -20.29
C SER A 363 0.83 2.00 -19.79
N LEU A 364 0.43 3.28 -19.82
CA LEU A 364 -0.95 3.68 -19.50
C LEU A 364 -1.99 2.95 -20.35
N ALA A 365 -1.74 2.80 -21.65
CA ALA A 365 -2.64 2.07 -22.55
C ALA A 365 -2.84 0.62 -22.10
N ARG A 366 -1.80 -0.02 -21.54
CA ARG A 366 -1.90 -1.38 -21.03
C ARG A 366 -2.68 -1.44 -19.72
N VAL A 367 -2.51 -0.48 -18.81
CA VAL A 367 -3.31 -0.35 -17.58
C VAL A 367 -4.79 -0.11 -17.90
N GLN A 368 -5.10 0.80 -18.83
CA GLN A 368 -6.46 1.04 -19.29
C GLN A 368 -7.09 -0.22 -19.89
N LYS A 369 -6.31 -0.98 -20.67
CA LYS A 369 -6.78 -2.26 -21.20
C LYS A 369 -7.05 -3.29 -20.11
N PHE A 370 -6.20 -3.36 -19.09
CA PHE A 370 -6.40 -4.22 -17.93
C PHE A 370 -7.69 -3.89 -17.17
N ILE A 371 -7.92 -2.61 -16.86
CA ILE A 371 -9.15 -2.14 -16.19
C ILE A 371 -10.38 -2.52 -17.03
N LYS A 372 -10.33 -2.28 -18.34
CA LYS A 372 -11.41 -2.64 -19.26
C LYS A 372 -11.72 -4.15 -19.23
N LEU A 373 -10.70 -5.00 -19.33
CA LEU A 373 -10.87 -6.45 -19.27
C LEU A 373 -11.42 -6.92 -17.92
N CYS A 374 -10.97 -6.31 -16.82
CA CYS A 374 -11.51 -6.57 -15.48
C CYS A 374 -13.00 -6.24 -15.42
N HIS A 375 -13.43 -5.12 -15.99
CA HIS A 375 -14.85 -4.73 -16.00
C HIS A 375 -15.71 -5.63 -16.89
N GLU A 376 -15.20 -6.06 -18.04
CA GLU A 376 -15.92 -6.94 -18.97
C GLU A 376 -16.06 -8.38 -18.45
N ILE A 377 -15.03 -8.90 -17.78
CA ILE A 377 -14.97 -10.30 -17.33
C ILE A 377 -15.47 -10.45 -15.89
N GLY A 378 -15.20 -9.46 -15.05
CA GLY A 378 -15.47 -9.46 -13.62
C GLY A 378 -16.93 -9.21 -13.27
N THR A 379 -17.88 -9.79 -13.99
CA THR A 379 -19.29 -9.74 -13.62
C THR A 379 -19.63 -10.93 -12.70
N PRO A 380 -20.32 -10.71 -11.56
CA PRO A 380 -20.88 -11.82 -10.81
C PRO A 380 -21.91 -12.52 -11.70
N GLY A 381 -21.71 -13.83 -11.89
CA GLY A 381 -22.51 -14.67 -12.77
C GLY A 381 -23.84 -15.08 -12.16
#